data_AF-A0A7D5HZL8-F1
#
_entry.id   AF-A0A7D5HZL8-F1
#
_cell.length_a   1.000
_cell.length_b   1.000
_cell.length_c   1.000
_cell.angle_alpha   90.00
_cell.angle_beta   90.00
_cell.angle_gamma   90.00
#
_symmetry.space_group_name_H-M   'P 1'
#
loop_
_entity.id
_entity.type
_entity.pdbx_description
1 polymer ?
#
loop_
_entity_poly.entity_id
_entity_poly.type
_entity_poly.pdbx_seq_one_letter_code
_entity_poly.pdbx_strand_id
1 'polypeptide(L)'
;MSSIPYKLRRNKVNEGREQVPYFLREDVIAGEEELQDTLEDALGETVYKSDYREAAMVVAQRNPELIADILREWGYDLDAE
;
A
#
# COMPACT_ATOMS: atom_id res chain seq x y z
N MET A 1 12.03 19.97 -12.23
CA MET A 1 11.75 19.08 -13.38
C MET A 1 10.57 18.21 -13.00
N SER A 2 9.41 18.36 -13.65
CA SER A 2 8.30 17.43 -13.43
C SER A 2 8.68 16.12 -14.13
N SER A 3 8.96 15.07 -13.35
CA SER A 3 9.15 13.74 -13.92
C SER A 3 7.80 13.21 -14.38
N ILE A 4 7.79 12.52 -15.53
CA ILE A 4 6.60 11.84 -16.03
C ILE A 4 6.13 10.83 -14.95
N PRO A 5 4.83 10.82 -14.58
CA PRO A 5 4.28 9.87 -13.61
C PRO A 5 4.68 8.41 -13.87
N TYR A 6 4.92 7.64 -12.82
CA TYR A 6 5.46 6.27 -12.92
C TYR A 6 4.63 5.34 -13.82
N LYS A 7 3.29 5.42 -13.76
CA LYS A 7 2.39 4.63 -14.62
C LYS A 7 2.59 4.92 -16.12
N LEU A 8 2.91 6.17 -16.48
CA LEU A 8 3.07 6.62 -17.87
C LEU A 8 4.46 6.32 -18.45
N ARG A 9 5.45 5.96 -17.62
CA ARG A 9 6.84 5.73 -18.05
C ARG A 9 7.25 4.27 -18.18
N ARG A 10 6.38 3.31 -17.85
CA ARG A 10 6.69 1.87 -17.82
C ARG A 10 5.88 1.10 -18.86
N ASN A 11 6.40 -0.03 -19.33
CA ASN A 11 5.73 -0.92 -20.27
C ASN A 11 4.96 -2.05 -19.58
N LYS A 12 5.41 -2.45 -18.38
CA LYS A 12 4.77 -3.49 -17.56
C LYS A 12 4.59 -3.03 -16.14
N VAL A 13 3.58 -3.57 -15.47
CA VAL A 13 3.25 -3.23 -14.09
C VAL A 13 4.38 -3.58 -13.11
N ASN A 14 5.17 -4.62 -13.38
CA ASN A 14 6.27 -5.05 -12.51
C ASN A 14 7.65 -4.46 -12.87
N GLU A 15 7.70 -3.54 -13.84
CA GLU A 15 8.97 -3.01 -14.34
C GLU A 15 9.68 -2.14 -13.30
N GLY A 16 10.91 -2.53 -12.93
CA GLY A 16 11.71 -1.83 -11.92
C GLY A 16 11.34 -2.14 -10.47
N ARG A 17 10.58 -3.21 -10.22
CA ARG A 17 10.18 -3.66 -8.87
C ARG A 17 10.93 -4.91 -8.46
N GLU A 18 11.33 -4.97 -7.18
CA GLU A 18 11.81 -6.20 -6.54
C GLU A 18 10.65 -6.93 -5.86
N GLN A 19 10.67 -8.28 -5.90
CA GLN A 19 9.64 -9.08 -5.24
C GLN A 19 9.95 -9.21 -3.74
N VAL A 20 9.03 -8.75 -2.90
CA VAL A 20 9.11 -8.85 -1.44
C VAL A 20 7.94 -9.68 -0.92
N PRO A 21 8.16 -10.90 -0.38
CA PRO A 21 7.10 -11.71 0.19
C PRO A 21 6.72 -11.24 1.61
N TYR A 22 5.41 -11.19 1.89
CA TYR A 22 4.86 -10.89 3.22
C TYR A 22 3.91 -12.00 3.68
N PHE A 23 3.82 -12.20 4.99
CA PHE A 23 2.73 -12.93 5.62
C PHE A 23 1.74 -11.91 6.20
N LEU A 24 0.50 -11.94 5.72
CA LEU A 24 -0.56 -11.06 6.16
C LEU A 24 -1.69 -11.90 6.78
N ARG A 25 -2.37 -11.33 7.78
CA ARG A 25 -3.59 -11.92 8.33
C ARG A 25 -4.72 -11.87 7.30
N GLU A 26 -5.68 -12.77 7.40
CA GLU A 26 -6.78 -12.93 6.43
C GLU A 26 -7.63 -11.66 6.27
N ASP A 27 -7.94 -10.99 7.39
CA ASP A 27 -8.67 -9.72 7.43
C ASP A 27 -7.98 -8.62 6.63
N VAL A 28 -6.64 -8.54 6.72
CA VAL A 28 -5.84 -7.57 5.96
C VAL A 28 -5.88 -7.89 4.46
N ILE A 29 -5.86 -9.16 4.09
CA ILE A 29 -5.95 -9.58 2.68
C ILE A 29 -7.36 -9.30 2.12
N ALA A 30 -8.40 -9.52 2.91
CA ALA A 30 -9.78 -9.24 2.50
C ALA A 30 -10.03 -7.74 2.28
N GLY A 31 -9.49 -6.87 3.15
CA GLY A 31 -9.63 -5.42 3.03
C GLY A 31 -8.94 -4.82 1.80
N GLU A 32 -8.05 -5.57 1.12
CA GLU A 32 -7.40 -5.11 -0.10
C GLU A 32 -8.36 -4.97 -1.29
N GLU A 33 -9.43 -5.76 -1.33
CA GLU A 33 -10.44 -5.68 -2.39
C GLU A 33 -11.24 -4.37 -2.27
N GLU A 34 -11.75 -4.08 -1.07
CA GLU A 34 -12.46 -2.83 -0.79
C GLU A 34 -11.59 -1.59 -1.02
N LEU A 35 -10.31 -1.66 -0.63
CA LEU A 35 -9.35 -0.59 -0.92
C LEU A 35 -9.19 -0.38 -2.42
N GLN A 36 -9.05 -1.46 -3.20
CA GLN A 36 -8.88 -1.37 -4.64
C GLN A 36 -10.11 -0.76 -5.30
N ASP A 37 -11.31 -1.25 -4.98
CA ASP A 37 -12.57 -0.73 -5.52
C ASP A 37 -12.74 0.76 -5.23
N THR A 38 -12.45 1.18 -3.98
CA THR A 38 -12.50 2.59 -3.57
C THR A 38 -11.53 3.46 -4.39
N LEU A 39 -10.34 2.96 -4.70
CA LEU A 39 -9.36 3.67 -5.52
C LEU A 39 -9.78 3.74 -6.99
N GLU A 40 -10.35 2.67 -7.53
CA GLU A 40 -10.85 2.63 -8.90
C GLU A 40 -12.02 3.58 -9.09
N ASP A 41 -12.96 3.63 -8.15
CA ASP A 41 -14.07 4.57 -8.13
C ASP A 41 -13.58 6.03 -8.06
N ALA A 42 -12.58 6.30 -7.21
CA ALA A 42 -12.01 7.63 -7.05
C ALA A 42 -11.23 8.12 -8.27
N LEU A 43 -10.54 7.21 -8.99
CA LEU A 43 -9.70 7.55 -10.14
C LEU A 43 -10.43 7.41 -11.48
N GLY A 44 -11.58 6.74 -11.51
CA GLY A 44 -12.33 6.44 -12.72
C GLY A 44 -11.61 5.49 -13.67
N GLU A 45 -10.69 4.67 -13.16
CA GLU A 45 -9.92 3.70 -13.94
C GLU A 45 -9.45 2.51 -13.10
N THR A 46 -9.14 1.39 -13.75
CA THR A 46 -8.57 0.21 -13.08
C THR A 46 -7.21 0.52 -12.44
N VAL A 47 -7.04 0.06 -11.21
CA VAL A 47 -5.84 0.27 -10.40
C VAL A 47 -5.17 -1.07 -10.18
N TYR A 48 -3.97 -1.26 -10.73
CA TYR A 48 -3.29 -2.52 -10.55
C TYR A 48 -2.91 -2.77 -9.09
N LYS A 49 -3.10 -4.02 -8.63
CA LYS A 49 -2.76 -4.44 -7.27
C LYS A 49 -1.35 -4.07 -6.82
N SER A 50 -0.39 -4.24 -7.71
CA SER A 50 1.00 -3.91 -7.42
C SER A 50 1.24 -2.39 -7.34
N ASP A 51 0.41 -1.56 -7.97
CA ASP A 51 0.48 -0.11 -7.88
C ASP A 51 -0.07 0.42 -6.56
N TYR A 52 -1.28 0.02 -6.17
CA TYR A 52 -1.81 0.54 -4.91
C TYR A 52 -1.03 0.01 -3.72
N ARG A 53 -0.48 -1.21 -3.76
CA ARG A 53 0.39 -1.72 -2.70
C ARG A 53 1.68 -0.90 -2.57
N GLU A 54 2.31 -0.55 -3.68
CA GLU A 54 3.46 0.35 -3.66
C GLU A 54 3.07 1.76 -3.17
N ALA A 55 1.94 2.29 -3.64
CA ALA A 55 1.43 3.59 -3.19
C ALA A 55 1.11 3.60 -1.69
N ALA A 56 0.51 2.53 -1.16
CA ALA A 56 0.25 2.35 0.26
C ALA A 56 1.56 2.35 1.07
N MET A 57 2.61 1.67 0.56
CA MET A 57 3.94 1.71 1.19
C MET A 57 4.55 3.12 1.16
N VAL A 58 4.38 3.86 0.06
CA VAL A 58 4.83 5.27 -0.02
C VAL A 58 4.08 6.14 0.99
N VAL A 59 2.77 5.95 1.17
CA VAL A 59 1.99 6.66 2.20
C VAL A 59 2.49 6.30 3.59
N ALA A 60 2.70 5.00 3.88
CA ALA A 60 3.23 4.54 5.16
C ALA A 60 4.60 5.14 5.49
N GLN A 61 5.51 5.20 4.51
CA GLN A 61 6.84 5.80 4.68
C GLN A 61 6.78 7.32 4.92
N ARG A 62 5.78 8.01 4.37
CA ARG A 62 5.60 9.46 4.53
C ARG A 62 4.84 9.84 5.80
N ASN A 63 4.08 8.90 6.37
CA ASN A 63 3.21 9.12 7.52
C ASN A 63 3.43 7.99 8.56
N PRO A 64 4.65 7.86 9.12
CA PRO A 64 5.00 6.76 10.03
C PRO A 64 4.15 6.73 11.31
N GLU A 65 3.60 7.87 11.73
CA GLU A 65 2.69 7.99 12.87
C GLU A 65 1.40 7.18 12.70
N LEU A 66 0.83 7.12 11.49
CA LEU A 66 -0.37 6.33 11.22
C LEU A 66 -0.08 4.83 11.36
N ILE A 67 1.15 4.41 11.00
CA ILE A 67 1.60 3.03 11.20
C ILE A 67 1.83 2.76 12.68
N ALA A 68 2.42 3.71 13.41
CA ALA A 68 2.63 3.58 14.84
C ALA A 68 1.31 3.40 15.60
N ASP A 69 0.24 4.11 15.23
CA ASP A 69 -1.07 3.96 15.86
C ASP A 69 -1.65 2.55 15.66
N ILE A 70 -1.59 2.00 14.44
CA ILE A 70 -2.01 0.61 14.16
C ILE A 70 -1.16 -0.39 14.94
N LEU A 71 0.16 -0.18 15.00
CA LEU A 71 1.05 -1.05 15.77
C LEU A 71 0.70 -1.00 17.27
N ARG A 72 0.35 0.17 17.81
CA ARG A 72 -0.10 0.30 19.21
C ARG A 72 -1.40 -0.45 19.46
N GLU A 73 -2.35 -0.41 18.54
CA GLU A 73 -3.56 -1.24 18.63
C GLU A 73 -3.24 -2.74 18.64
N TRP A 74 -2.17 -3.15 17.96
CA TRP A 74 -1.69 -4.53 18.01
C TRP A 74 -0.84 -4.86 19.24
N GLY A 75 -0.64 -3.88 20.12
CA GLY A 75 0.06 -4.04 21.40
C GLY A 75 1.55 -3.70 21.37
N TYR A 76 2.07 -3.07 20.32
CA TYR A 76 3.37 -2.39 20.42
C TYR A 76 3.25 -1.20 21.39
N ASP A 77 4.35 -0.81 22.04
CA ASP A 77 4.37 0.27 23.05
C ASP A 77 3.55 -0.04 24.33
N LEU A 78 3.07 -1.28 24.48
CA LEU A 78 2.55 -1.80 25.73
C LEU A 78 3.69 -2.52 26.46
N ASP A 79 4.04 -2.06 27.66
CA ASP A 79 4.90 -2.83 28.56
C ASP A 79 4.16 -4.13 28.92
N ALA A 80 4.74 -5.27 28.56
CA ALA A 80 4.27 -6.56 29.03
C ALA A 80 4.69 -6.70 30.50
N GLU A 81 3.79 -6.38 31.44
CA GLU A 81 3.91 -6.82 32.83
C GLU A 81 3.78 -8.35 32.94
#